data_AF-A0A1Q9NGS0-F1
#
_entry.id   AF-A0A1Q9NGS0-F1
#
_cell.length_a   1.000
_cell.length_b   1.000
_cell.length_c   1.000
_cell.angle_alpha   90.00
_cell.angle_beta   90.00
_cell.angle_gamma   90.00
#
_symmetry.space_group_name_H-M   'P 1'
#
loop_
_entity.id
_entity.type
_entity.pdbx_description
1 polymer ?
#
loop_
_entity_poly.entity_id
_entity_poly.type
_entity_poly.pdbx_seq_one_letter_code
_entity_poly.pdbx_strand_id
1 'polypeptide(L)'
;MKTIPQVLKNWDLRAILSIKIIPQGKVNTIFLIDTKNDSFVLKKSNLDDENNNLLEFEYLNYLSEKKIPYCIPRPIQTNTNR
;
A
#
# COMPACT_ATOMS: atom_id res chain seq x y z
N MET A 1 -18.79 -5.70 -3.00
CA MET A 1 -17.60 -5.03 -2.41
C MET A 1 -16.55 -6.09 -2.11
N LYS A 2 -15.31 -5.96 -2.58
CA LYS A 2 -14.25 -6.96 -2.29
C LYS A 2 -13.76 -6.80 -0.85
N THR A 3 -13.52 -7.91 -0.15
CA THR A 3 -12.91 -7.90 1.19
C THR A 3 -11.41 -7.62 1.10
N ILE A 4 -10.79 -7.13 2.18
CA ILE A 4 -9.33 -6.88 2.21
C ILE A 4 -8.52 -8.13 1.85
N PRO A 5 -8.82 -9.33 2.39
CA PRO A 5 -8.14 -10.54 1.96
C PRO A 5 -8.28 -10.85 0.46
N GLN A 6 -9.42 -10.54 -0.16
CA GLN A 6 -9.61 -10.71 -1.61
C GLN A 6 -8.79 -9.72 -2.43
N VAL A 7 -8.65 -8.49 -1.93
CA VAL A 7 -7.78 -7.46 -2.52
C VAL A 7 -6.33 -7.95 -2.45
N LEU A 8 -5.85 -8.36 -1.27
CA LEU A 8 -4.47 -8.78 -1.06
C LEU A 8 -4.02 -9.99 -1.88
N LYS A 9 -4.93 -10.85 -2.36
CA LYS A 9 -4.59 -11.94 -3.30
C LYS A 9 -3.93 -11.45 -4.60
N ASN A 10 -4.18 -10.20 -4.98
CA ASN A 10 -3.58 -9.61 -6.18
C ASN A 10 -2.14 -9.13 -5.96
N TRP A 11 -1.62 -9.22 -4.74
CA TRP A 11 -0.23 -8.93 -4.40
C TRP A 11 0.44 -10.25 -3.98
N ASP A 12 1.73 -10.46 -4.32
CA ASP A 12 2.50 -11.65 -3.90
C ASP A 12 2.92 -11.58 -2.42
N LEU A 13 1.97 -11.30 -1.53
CA LEU A 13 2.15 -11.28 -0.07
C LEU A 13 2.00 -12.70 0.45
N ARG A 14 3.10 -13.46 0.47
CA ARG A 14 3.10 -14.84 0.97
C ARG A 14 3.03 -14.87 2.49
N ALA A 15 2.27 -15.84 3.01
CA ALA A 15 2.20 -16.14 4.45
C ALA A 15 1.82 -14.93 5.32
N ILE A 16 0.67 -14.31 5.02
CA ILE A 16 0.06 -13.27 5.88
C ILE A 16 -0.23 -13.87 7.26
N LEU A 17 0.33 -13.27 8.30
CA LEU A 17 0.14 -13.63 9.70
C LEU A 17 -0.95 -12.79 10.37
N SER A 18 -1.01 -11.49 10.05
CA SER A 18 -1.97 -10.59 10.68
C SER A 18 -2.37 -9.44 9.76
N ILE A 19 -3.61 -8.94 9.93
CA ILE A 19 -4.11 -7.73 9.30
C ILE A 19 -4.73 -6.88 10.39
N LYS A 20 -4.16 -5.69 10.64
CA LYS A 20 -4.66 -4.74 11.64
C LYS A 20 -5.12 -3.47 10.95
N ILE A 21 -6.30 -2.99 11.34
CA ILE A 21 -6.82 -1.71 10.87
C ILE A 21 -6.30 -0.63 11.80
N ILE A 22 -5.66 0.41 11.24
CA ILE A 22 -5.38 1.63 11.98
C ILE A 22 -6.63 2.52 11.86
N PRO A 23 -7.17 3.05 12.99
CA PRO A 23 -8.37 3.89 12.99
C PRO A 23 -8.32 5.02 11.96
N GLN A 24 -9.46 5.24 11.31
CA GLN A 24 -9.62 6.00 10.06
C GLN A 24 -8.99 7.40 10.09
N GLY A 25 -8.12 7.65 9.12
CA GLY A 25 -7.89 9.01 8.64
C GLY A 25 -9.07 9.47 7.78
N LYS A 26 -9.35 10.78 7.76
CA LYS A 26 -10.44 11.37 6.95
C LYS A 26 -10.34 11.00 5.46
N VAL A 27 -9.11 10.82 4.96
CA VAL A 27 -8.82 10.59 3.53
C VAL A 27 -8.60 9.10 3.23
N ASN A 28 -8.02 8.34 4.15
CA ASN A 28 -7.61 6.95 3.90
C ASN A 28 -7.88 6.05 5.10
N THR A 29 -8.24 4.81 4.81
CA THR A 29 -8.17 3.70 5.78
C THR A 29 -6.85 2.97 5.58
N ILE A 30 -6.07 2.82 6.66
CA ILE A 30 -4.76 2.17 6.64
C ILE A 30 -4.86 0.78 7.26
N PHE A 31 -4.29 -0.22 6.60
CA PHE A 31 -4.14 -1.57 7.11
C PHE A 31 -2.65 -1.90 7.25
N LEU A 32 -2.25 -2.38 8.41
CA LEU A 32 -0.95 -3.00 8.63
C LEU A 32 -1.08 -4.50 8.37
N ILE A 33 -0.21 -5.02 7.51
CA ILE A 33 -0.22 -6.42 7.09
C ILE A 33 1.12 -7.01 7.48
N ASP A 34 1.13 -7.91 8.45
CA ASP A 34 2.33 -8.63 8.84
C ASP A 34 2.36 -9.98 8.11
N THR A 35 3.48 -10.27 7.47
CA THR A 35 3.78 -11.58 6.89
C THR A 35 4.89 -12.26 7.70
N LYS A 36 5.24 -13.50 7.35
CA LYS A 36 6.35 -14.22 7.99
C LYS A 36 7.69 -13.47 7.88
N ASN A 37 7.91 -12.75 6.77
CA ASN A 37 9.21 -12.17 6.46
C ASN A 37 9.23 -10.64 6.55
N ASP A 38 8.09 -10.00 6.29
CA ASP A 38 7.98 -8.54 6.10
C ASP A 38 6.67 -7.99 6.64
N SER A 39 6.66 -6.68 6.92
CA SER A 39 5.45 -5.91 7.24
C SER A 39 5.14 -4.91 6.12
N PHE A 40 3.87 -4.81 5.76
CA PHE A 40 3.37 -3.97 4.68
C PHE A 40 2.29 -3.02 5.17
N VAL A 41 2.16 -1.90 4.45
CA VAL A 41 1.09 -0.93 4.66
C VAL A 41 0.20 -0.92 3.43
N LEU A 42 -1.08 -1.25 3.61
CA LEU A 42 -2.10 -1.06 2.59
C LEU A 42 -2.87 0.22 2.90
N LYS A 43 -2.82 1.15 1.94
CA LYS A 43 -3.61 2.38 1.95
C LYS A 43 -4.83 2.20 1.06
N LYS A 44 -6.02 2.29 1.64
CA LYS A 44 -7.29 2.33 0.91
C LYS A 44 -7.83 3.75 0.93
N SER A 45 -7.95 4.38 -0.24
CA SER A 45 -8.63 5.67 -0.34
C SER A 45 -10.09 5.55 0.10
N ASN A 46 -10.52 6.46 0.96
CA ASN A 46 -11.94 6.60 1.32
C ASN A 46 -12.68 7.50 0.33
N LEU A 47 -11.96 8.17 -0.56
CA LEU A 47 -12.48 9.04 -1.62
C LEU A 47 -12.31 8.36 -2.98
N ASP A 48 -13.30 8.50 -3.86
CA ASP A 48 -13.18 8.13 -5.28
C ASP A 48 -12.34 9.18 -6.02
N ASP A 49 -11.06 9.26 -5.68
CA ASP A 49 -10.10 10.12 -6.37
C ASP A 49 -8.88 9.30 -6.78
N GLU A 50 -8.99 8.66 -7.94
CA GLU A 50 -7.93 7.83 -8.52
C GLU A 50 -6.72 8.68 -8.96
N ASN A 51 -6.92 9.96 -9.28
CA ASN A 51 -5.87 10.85 -9.81
C ASN A 51 -4.80 11.17 -8.76
N ASN A 52 -5.20 11.31 -7.49
CA ASN A 52 -4.24 11.59 -6.41
C ASN A 52 -3.26 10.45 -6.15
N ASN A 53 -3.67 9.19 -6.40
CA ASN A 53 -2.79 8.05 -6.18
C ASN A 53 -1.68 8.02 -7.24
N LEU A 54 -1.98 8.30 -8.51
CA LEU A 54 -0.97 8.26 -9.58
C LEU A 54 0.19 9.23 -9.31
N LEU A 55 -0.13 10.46 -8.92
CA LEU A 55 0.86 11.49 -8.60
C LEU A 55 1.74 11.11 -7.40
N GLU A 56 1.17 10.48 -6.37
CA GLU A 56 1.93 9.99 -5.22
C GLU A 56 2.93 8.90 -5.63
N PHE A 57 2.51 7.95 -6.47
CA PHE A 57 3.39 6.89 -6.96
C PHE A 57 4.57 7.45 -7.78
N GLU A 58 4.30 8.38 -8.70
CA GLU A 58 5.34 9.05 -9.49
C GLU A 58 6.33 9.80 -8.58
N TYR A 59 5.81 10.50 -7.57
CA TYR A 59 6.65 11.25 -6.63
C TYR A 59 7.50 10.33 -5.75
N LEU A 60 6.96 9.21 -5.27
CA LEU A 60 7.72 8.22 -4.51
C LEU A 60 8.83 7.59 -5.36
N ASN A 61 8.56 7.29 -6.63
CA ASN A 61 9.57 6.81 -7.57
C ASN A 61 10.68 7.85 -7.76
N TYR A 62 10.31 9.11 -8.03
CA TYR A 62 11.27 10.20 -8.13
C TYR A 62 12.16 10.33 -6.88
N LEU A 63 11.56 10.28 -5.69
CA LEU A 63 12.30 10.33 -4.42
C LEU A 63 13.24 9.14 -4.26
N SER A 64 12.83 7.94 -4.69
CA SER A 64 13.62 6.72 -4.55
C SER A 64 14.95 6.76 -5.31
N GLU A 65 15.01 7.56 -6.39
CA GLU A 65 16.22 7.79 -7.17
C GLU A 65 17.14 8.86 -6.54
N LYS A 66 16.64 9.60 -5.55
CA LYS A 66 17.44 10.61 -4.85
C LYS A 66 18.17 9.99 -3.65
N LYS A 67 19.41 10.42 -3.44
CA LYS A 67 20.22 10.08 -2.27
C LYS A 67 19.78 10.88 -1.05
N ILE A 68 18.56 10.64 -0.56
CA ILE A 68 18.03 11.31 0.63
C ILE A 68 18.39 10.54 1.91
N PRO A 69 18.59 11.22 3.05
CA PRO A 69 19.10 10.60 4.28
C PRO A 69 18.02 9.90 5.12
N TYR A 70 16.89 9.53 4.51
CA TYR A 70 15.79 8.86 5.21
C TYR A 70 15.08 7.83 4.33
N CYS A 71 14.41 6.88 4.96
CA CYS A 71 13.66 5.83 4.27
C CYS A 71 12.43 6.41 3.57
N ILE A 72 12.23 6.01 2.32
CA ILE A 72 11.05 6.35 1.52
C ILE A 72 10.18 5.10 1.41
N PRO A 73 8.85 5.22 1.53
CA PRO A 73 7.95 4.13 1.19
C PRO A 73 8.22 3.64 -0.24
N ARG A 74 8.33 2.32 -0.41
CA ARG A 74 8.45 1.68 -1.73
C ARG A 74 7.15 0.96 -2.05
N PRO A 75 6.31 1.52 -2.93
CA PRO A 75 5.08 0.85 -3.33
C PRO A 75 5.41 -0.48 -4.02
N ILE A 76 4.72 -1.54 -3.63
CA ILE A 76 4.83 -2.84 -4.29
C ILE A 76 3.88 -2.91 -5.48
N GLN A 77 4.34 -3.50 -6.58
CA GLN A 77 3.50 -3.74 -7.75
C GLN A 77 2.48 -4.84 -7.45
N THR A 78 1.30 -4.72 -8.05
CA THR A 78 0.31 -5.79 -8.09
C THR A 78 0.69 -6.83 -9.15
N ASN A 79 0.34 -8.09 -8.92
CA ASN A 79 0.44 -9.16 -9.92
C ASN A 79 -0.54 -8.99 -11.08
N THR A 80 -1.46 -8.03 -10.96
CA THR A 80 -2.33 -7.59 -12.03
C THR A 80 -1.67 -6.37 -12.67
N ASN A 81 -1.28 -6.50 -13.94
CA ASN A 81 -1.07 -5.35 -14.82
C ASN A 81 -2.41 -4.61 -14.85
N ARG A 82 -2.43 -3.37 -14.35
CA ARG A 82 -3.50 -2.43 -14.70
C ARG A 82 -3.33 -2.04 -16.16
#